data_AF-A0A836XCL2-F1
#
_entry.id   AF-A0A836XCL2-F1
#
_cell.length_a   1.000
_cell.length_b   1.000
_cell.length_c   1.000
_cell.angle_alpha   90.00
_cell.angle_beta   90.00
_cell.angle_gamma   90.00
#
_symmetry.space_group_name_H-M   'P 1'
#
loop_
_entity.id
_entity.type
_entity.pdbx_description
1 polymer ?
#
loop_
_entity_poly.entity_id
_entity_poly.type
_entity_poly.pdbx_seq_one_letter_code
_entity_poly.pdbx_strand_id
1 'polypeptide(L)'
;MITVHGTQGGLSGGGAGLRWKYYNPKETPKQKLIRQPLPNQAYCRESLTLTEKSWAPSKTQSDAFTWMSKQFYDRLYNVLRNGEKLEITPQQVRVQMAVMEECHRQARLSKLPAKGWSKGR
;
A
#
# COMPACT_ATOMS: atom_id res chain seq x y z
N MET A 1 -7.64 -5.06 6.94
CA MET A 1 -6.74 -3.92 7.26
C MET A 1 -5.39 -4.26 6.70
N ILE A 2 -4.82 -3.39 5.86
CA ILE A 2 -3.54 -3.62 5.18
C ILE A 2 -2.52 -2.64 5.75
N THR A 3 -1.29 -3.10 5.97
CA THR A 3 -0.17 -2.27 6.40
C THR A 3 0.97 -2.40 5.40
N VAL A 4 1.46 -1.26 4.93
CA VAL A 4 2.61 -1.13 4.06
C VAL A 4 3.74 -0.50 4.86
N HIS A 5 4.85 -1.21 4.96
CA HIS A 5 6.06 -0.71 5.60
C HIS A 5 6.98 -0.11 4.53
N GLY A 6 7.30 1.17 4.68
CA GLY A 6 8.28 1.87 3.86
C GLY A 6 9.59 2.09 4.62
N THR A 7 10.62 2.54 3.92
CA THR A 7 11.95 2.81 4.51
C THR A 7 11.94 3.93 5.54
N GLN A 8 11.01 4.88 5.43
CA GLN A 8 10.96 6.10 6.27
C GLN A 8 9.64 6.24 7.03
N GLY A 9 8.84 5.19 7.10
CA GLY A 9 7.50 5.27 7.67
C GLY A 9 6.64 4.06 7.34
N GLY A 10 5.39 4.11 7.76
CA GLY A 10 4.41 3.07 7.47
C GLY A 10 3.04 3.68 7.25
N LEU A 11 2.26 3.03 6.39
CA LEU A 11 0.87 3.38 6.13
C LEU A 11 0.00 2.16 6.42
N SER A 12 -1.03 2.35 7.22
CA SER A 12 -1.98 1.32 7.61
C SER A 12 -3.40 1.80 7.32
N GLY A 13 -4.25 0.93 6.80
CA GLY A 13 -5.65 1.29 6.62
C GLY A 13 -6.47 0.33 5.77
N GLY A 14 -7.56 0.85 5.22
CA GLY A 14 -8.53 0.16 4.38
C GLY A 14 -9.67 1.10 3.96
N GLY A 15 -10.82 0.54 3.59
CA GLY A 15 -11.97 1.32 3.12
C GLY A 15 -12.48 2.38 4.11
N ALA A 16 -12.26 2.19 5.41
CA ALA A 16 -12.68 3.13 6.46
C ALA A 16 -11.70 4.30 6.69
N GLY A 17 -10.56 4.33 5.99
CA GLY A 17 -9.56 5.39 6.13
C GLY A 17 -8.13 4.86 6.23
N LEU A 18 -7.20 5.81 6.26
CA LEU A 18 -5.77 5.58 6.27
C LEU A 18 -5.14 6.34 7.44
N ARG A 19 -4.14 5.73 8.08
CA ARG A 19 -3.22 6.41 8.98
C ARG A 19 -1.80 6.09 8.56
N TRP A 20 -0.94 7.09 8.58
CA TRP A 20 0.47 6.88 8.28
C TRP A 20 1.34 7.72 9.19
N LYS A 21 2.51 7.16 9.50
CA LYS A 21 3.58 7.87 10.19
C LYS A 21 4.82 7.85 9.33
N TYR A 22 5.56 8.94 9.32
CA TYR A 22 6.85 9.02 8.64
C TYR A 22 7.77 9.98 9.38
N TYR A 23 9.08 9.83 9.19
CA TYR A 23 10.06 10.82 9.64
C TYR A 23 10.76 11.45 8.42
N ASN A 24 11.19 12.70 8.55
CA ASN A 24 12.02 13.35 7.53
C ASN A 24 13.50 13.14 7.88
N PRO A 25 14.29 12.40 7.08
CA PRO A 25 15.71 12.18 7.35
C PRO A 25 16.53 13.46 7.43
N LYS A 26 16.09 14.56 6.78
CA LYS A 26 16.78 15.86 6.84
C LYS A 26 16.60 16.58 8.18
N GLU A 27 15.49 16.31 8.87
CA GLU A 27 15.13 16.93 10.16
C GLU A 27 15.50 16.04 11.35
N THR A 28 15.96 14.81 11.07
CA THR A 28 16.26 13.80 12.09
C THR A 28 17.77 13.73 12.34
N PRO A 29 18.21 13.52 13.59
CA PRO A 29 19.63 13.29 13.88
C PRO A 29 20.21 12.17 13.03
N LYS A 30 21.41 12.38 12.48
CA LYS A 30 22.13 11.32 11.75
C LYS A 30 22.47 10.19 12.72
N GLN A 31 21.91 9.01 12.46
CA GLN A 31 22.19 7.82 13.27
C GLN A 31 23.65 7.39 13.07
N LYS A 32 24.32 7.05 14.17
CA LYS A 32 25.68 6.53 14.19
C LYS A 32 25.64 5.06 14.58
N LEU A 33 26.27 4.21 13.76
CA LEU A 33 26.41 2.80 14.07
C LEU A 33 27.33 2.62 15.27
N ILE A 34 26.77 2.16 16.39
CA ILE A 34 27.53 1.75 17.57
C ILE A 34 27.88 0.28 17.39
N ARG A 35 29.18 -0.04 17.39
CA ARG A 35 29.67 -1.42 17.26
C ARG A 35 30.09 -2.04 18.60
N GLN A 36 30.25 -1.22 19.64
CA GLN A 36 30.51 -1.73 20.98
C GLN A 36 29.24 -2.29 21.62
N PRO A 37 29.33 -3.31 22.49
CA PRO A 37 28.20 -3.77 23.28
C PRO A 37 27.60 -2.64 24.12
N LEU A 38 26.27 -2.58 24.18
CA LEU A 38 25.58 -1.61 25.02
C LEU A 38 25.78 -1.98 26.51
N PRO A 39 26.10 -1.00 27.38
CA PRO A 39 26.24 -1.27 28.80
C PRO A 39 24.89 -1.64 29.43
N ASN A 40 24.93 -2.45 30.49
CA ASN A 40 23.78 -2.75 31.35
C ASN A 40 22.54 -3.33 30.64
N GLN A 41 22.74 -4.14 29.59
CA GLN A 41 21.63 -4.72 28.80
C GLN A 41 20.66 -3.66 28.26
N ALA A 42 21.16 -2.44 28.01
CA ALA A 42 20.33 -1.36 27.49
C ALA A 42 19.85 -1.67 26.06
N TYR A 43 18.62 -1.26 25.76
CA TYR A 43 18.09 -1.31 24.40
C TYR A 43 18.59 -0.13 23.56
N CYS A 44 18.72 -0.35 22.25
CA CYS A 44 18.93 0.73 21.30
C CYS A 44 17.80 1.77 21.43
N ARG A 45 18.16 3.04 21.54
CA ARG A 45 17.21 4.15 21.54
C ARG A 45 17.65 5.15 20.49
N GLU A 46 16.73 5.48 19.61
CA GLU A 46 16.90 6.54 18.64
C GLU A 46 15.72 7.50 18.82
N SER A 47 16.02 8.80 18.87
CA SER A 47 14.97 9.81 18.87
C SER A 47 14.66 10.17 17.42
N LEU A 48 13.46 9.84 16.96
CA LEU A 48 12.94 10.16 15.64
C LEU A 48 11.72 11.06 15.80
N THR A 49 11.72 12.21 15.15
CA THR A 49 10.54 13.08 15.07
C THR A 49 9.59 12.50 14.04
N LEU A 50 8.60 11.73 14.51
CA LEU A 50 7.59 11.12 13.67
C LEU A 50 6.45 12.10 13.42
N THR A 51 6.14 12.33 12.16
CA THR A 51 4.92 13.02 11.73
C THR A 51 3.84 12.00 11.47
N GLU A 52 2.71 12.14 12.16
CA GLU A 52 1.52 11.32 11.94
C GLU A 52 0.46 12.10 11.15
N LYS A 53 -0.17 11.40 10.21
CA LYS A 53 -1.28 11.94 9.42
C LYS A 53 -2.35 10.87 9.25
N SER A 54 -3.57 11.33 9.00
CA SER A 54 -4.71 10.49 8.77
C SER A 54 -5.59 11.04 7.67
N TRP A 55 -6.35 10.14 7.06
CA TRP A 55 -7.41 10.45 6.12
C TRP A 55 -8.61 9.54 6.42
N ALA A 56 -9.81 10.10 6.35
CA ALA A 56 -11.06 9.38 6.49
C ALA A 56 -11.99 9.72 5.33
N PRO A 57 -12.76 8.75 4.81
CA PRO A 57 -13.77 9.00 3.81
C PRO A 57 -14.90 9.88 4.37
N SER A 58 -15.55 10.64 3.50
CA SER A 58 -16.82 11.30 3.85
C SER A 58 -17.93 10.25 4.12
N LYS A 59 -19.05 10.66 4.72
CA LYS A 59 -20.21 9.78 4.92
C LYS A 59 -20.74 9.16 3.62
N THR A 60 -20.62 9.86 2.50
CA THR A 60 -21.03 9.34 1.18
C THR A 60 -20.01 8.35 0.60
N GLN A 61 -18.74 8.48 0.98
CA GLN A 61 -17.65 7.62 0.53
C GLN A 61 -17.41 6.42 1.46
N SER A 62 -17.98 6.43 2.67
CA SER A 62 -17.77 5.35 3.65
C SER A 62 -18.36 4.02 3.19
N ASP A 63 -19.44 4.05 2.40
CA ASP A 63 -19.85 2.90 1.60
C ASP A 63 -19.04 2.89 0.28
N ALA A 64 -17.80 2.43 0.39
CA ALA A 64 -16.86 2.43 -0.72
C ALA A 64 -17.37 1.63 -1.93
N PHE A 65 -18.11 0.53 -1.69
CA PHE A 65 -18.62 -0.31 -2.77
C PHE A 65 -19.68 0.43 -3.59
N THR A 66 -20.71 0.96 -2.93
CA THR A 66 -21.79 1.69 -3.60
C THR A 66 -21.26 2.96 -4.27
N TRP A 67 -20.39 3.71 -3.57
CA TRP A 67 -19.80 4.92 -4.11
C TRP A 67 -18.99 4.64 -5.38
N MET A 68 -18.03 3.70 -5.34
CA MET A 68 -17.19 3.39 -6.49
C MET A 68 -17.99 2.79 -7.65
N SER A 69 -18.94 1.88 -7.37
CA SER A 69 -19.77 1.26 -8.40
C SER A 69 -20.59 2.32 -9.14
N LYS A 70 -21.17 3.27 -8.41
CA LYS A 70 -21.89 4.40 -9.01
C LYS A 70 -20.99 5.21 -9.93
N GLN A 71 -19.81 5.61 -9.46
CA GLN A 71 -18.86 6.39 -10.28
C GLN A 71 -18.46 5.66 -11.56
N PHE A 72 -18.25 4.34 -11.49
CA PHE A 72 -17.94 3.53 -12.66
C PHE A 72 -19.09 3.52 -13.67
N TYR A 73 -20.31 3.19 -13.23
CA TYR A 73 -21.46 3.08 -14.15
C TYR A 73 -21.92 4.42 -14.70
N ASP A 74 -21.85 5.51 -13.91
CA ASP A 74 -22.16 6.86 -14.39
C ASP A 74 -21.19 7.26 -15.53
N ARG A 75 -19.89 6.99 -15.37
CA ARG A 75 -18.89 7.26 -16.41
C ARG A 75 -19.06 6.37 -17.63
N LEU A 76 -19.34 5.08 -17.43
CA LEU A 76 -19.62 4.16 -18.54
C LEU A 76 -20.85 4.61 -19.34
N TYR A 77 -21.92 5.02 -18.66
CA TYR A 77 -23.11 5.57 -19.30
C TYR A 77 -22.76 6.79 -20.15
N ASN A 78 -21.98 7.74 -19.63
CA ASN A 78 -21.59 8.93 -20.38
C ASN A 78 -20.75 8.61 -21.63
N VAL A 79 -19.83 7.65 -21.53
CA VAL A 79 -19.04 7.19 -22.70
C VAL A 79 -19.96 6.61 -23.77
N LEU A 80 -20.89 5.73 -23.38
CA LEU A 80 -21.78 5.05 -24.32
C LEU A 80 -22.86 5.97 -24.89
N ARG A 81 -23.41 6.88 -24.07
CA ARG A 81 -24.55 7.72 -24.43
C ARG A 81 -24.13 9.05 -25.06
N ASN A 82 -23.10 9.68 -24.51
CA ASN A 82 -22.68 11.05 -24.88
C ASN A 82 -21.39 11.05 -25.70
N GLY A 83 -20.76 9.90 -25.93
CA GLY A 83 -19.48 9.82 -26.66
C GLY A 83 -18.30 10.41 -25.89
N GLU A 84 -18.41 10.51 -24.56
CA GLU A 84 -17.30 11.00 -23.73
C GLU A 84 -16.08 10.08 -23.81
N LYS A 85 -14.90 10.62 -23.50
CA LYS A 85 -13.67 9.84 -23.46
C LYS A 85 -13.65 8.93 -22.24
N LEU A 86 -13.27 7.67 -22.46
CA LEU A 86 -13.04 6.73 -21.38
C LEU A 86 -11.82 7.17 -20.55
N GLU A 87 -12.03 7.46 -19.26
CA GLU A 87 -10.97 7.90 -18.33
C GLU A 87 -9.92 6.80 -18.09
N ILE A 88 -10.38 5.55 -17.94
CA ILE A 88 -9.53 4.36 -17.76
C ILE A 88 -9.58 3.54 -19.05
N THR A 89 -8.60 3.76 -19.92
CA THR A 89 -8.51 3.09 -21.23
C THR A 89 -7.98 1.65 -21.11
N PRO A 90 -8.33 0.75 -22.03
CA PRO A 90 -7.74 -0.59 -22.10
C PRO A 90 -6.22 -0.57 -22.18
N GLN A 91 -5.64 0.46 -22.82
CA GLN A 91 -4.20 0.64 -22.92
C GLN A 91 -3.56 0.87 -21.55
N GLN A 92 -4.19 1.64 -20.65
CA GLN A 92 -3.73 1.79 -19.27
C GLN A 92 -3.83 0.48 -18.47
N VAL A 93 -4.90 -0.29 -18.69
CA VAL A 93 -5.08 -1.60 -18.01
C VAL A 93 -3.99 -2.59 -18.42
N ARG A 94 -3.55 -2.59 -19.69
CA ARG A 94 -2.43 -3.44 -20.14
C ARG A 94 -1.12 -3.16 -19.40
N VAL A 95 -0.89 -1.91 -18.96
CA VAL A 95 0.29 -1.60 -18.14
C VAL A 95 0.20 -2.30 -16.79
N GLN A 96 -0.97 -2.29 -16.16
CA GLN A 96 -1.17 -2.99 -14.88
C GLN A 96 -0.96 -4.50 -15.03
N MET A 97 -1.49 -5.09 -16.11
CA MET A 97 -1.27 -6.52 -16.43
C MET A 97 0.21 -6.83 -16.60
N ALA A 98 0.95 -6.03 -17.38
CA ALA A 98 2.37 -6.24 -17.60
C ALA A 98 3.18 -6.20 -16.29
N VAL A 99 2.84 -5.31 -15.35
CA VAL A 99 3.47 -5.29 -14.02
C VAL A 99 3.18 -6.56 -13.23
N MET A 100 1.92 -7.03 -13.22
CA MET A 100 1.55 -8.27 -12.53
C MET A 100 2.26 -9.49 -13.13
N GLU A 101 2.33 -9.57 -14.46
CA GLU A 101 3.06 -10.62 -15.18
C GLU A 101 4.55 -10.60 -14.88
N GLU A 102 5.17 -9.41 -14.84
CA GLU A 102 6.58 -9.25 -14.50
C GLU A 102 6.87 -9.63 -13.04
N CYS A 103 5.98 -9.25 -12.11
CA CYS A 103 6.04 -9.70 -10.73
C CYS A 103 5.98 -11.23 -10.63
N HIS A 104 5.07 -11.89 -11.35
CA HIS A 104 5.03 -13.37 -11.40
C HIS A 104 6.29 -13.98 -12.04
N ARG A 105 6.85 -13.34 -13.07
CA ARG A 105 8.08 -13.79 -13.72
C ARG A 105 9.28 -13.75 -12.77
N GLN A 106 9.39 -12.69 -11.98
CA GLN A 106 10.48 -12.49 -11.00
C GLN A 106 10.25 -13.33 -9.73
N ALA A 107 9.03 -13.35 -9.20
CA ALA A 107 8.63 -14.08 -8.00
C ALA A 107 8.23 -15.53 -8.35
N ARG A 108 9.14 -16.28 -8.97
CA ARG A 108 8.93 -17.71 -9.23
C ARG A 108 8.61 -18.41 -7.91
N LEU A 109 7.53 -19.19 -7.90
CA LEU A 109 7.19 -20.04 -6.76
C LEU A 109 8.41 -20.86 -6.33
N SER A 110 8.58 -21.02 -5.02
CA SER A 110 9.69 -21.79 -4.46
C SER A 110 9.77 -23.15 -5.15
N LYS A 111 10.97 -23.51 -5.62
CA LYS A 111 11.24 -24.87 -6.13
C LYS A 111 11.28 -25.91 -5.02
N LEU A 112 11.27 -25.47 -3.75
CA LEU A 112 11.18 -26.37 -2.63
C LEU A 112 9.76 -26.95 -2.59
N PRO A 113 9.61 -28.26 -2.30
CA PRO A 113 8.29 -28.83 -2.06
C PRO A 113 7.60 -28.03 -0.94
N ALA A 114 6.30 -27.78 -1.11
CA ALA A 114 5.49 -27.09 -0.10
C ALA A 114 5.67 -27.80 1.25
N LYS A 115 6.39 -27.16 2.17
CA LYS A 115 6.67 -27.72 3.49
C LYS A 115 5.52 -27.31 4.41
N GLY A 116 4.37 -27.99 4.27
CA GLY A 116 3.16 -27.74 5.06
C GLY A 116 1.87 -27.69 4.25
N TRP A 117 0.80 -28.20 4.89
CA TRP A 117 -0.56 -28.53 4.45
C TRP A 117 -0.70 -29.50 3.26
N SER A 118 -0.88 -30.77 3.59
CA SER A 118 -1.04 -31.90 2.65
C SER A 118 -2.46 -32.11 2.11
N LYS A 119 -3.45 -31.28 2.49
CA LYS A 119 -4.85 -31.43 2.07
C LYS A 119 -5.58 -30.08 2.01
N GLY A 120 -5.74 -29.57 0.80
CA GLY A 120 -6.88 -28.73 0.43
C GLY A 120 -7.54 -29.39 -0.78
N ARG A 121 -8.70 -30.02 -0.57
CA ARG A 121 -9.63 -30.38 -1.65
C ARG A 121 -10.43 -29.16 -2.02
#